data_AF-A0A2L2LLA1-F1
#
_entry.id   AF-A0A2L2LLA1-F1
#
_cell.length_a   1.000
_cell.length_b   1.000
_cell.length_c   1.000
_cell.angle_alpha   90.00
_cell.angle_beta   90.00
_cell.angle_gamma   90.00
#
_symmetry.space_group_name_H-M   'P 1'
#
loop_
_entity.id
_entity.type
_entity.pdbx_description
1 polymer ?
#
loop_
_entity_poly.entity_id
_entity_poly.type
_entity_poly.pdbx_seq_one_letter_code
_entity_poly.pdbx_strand_id
1 'polypeptide(L)'
;MAIPISARRDGANIMHCTGPDVCKTPIGSSMVPVPYMSMVALGSSVRTSRTVRNNGKQDFQLNSRALVVTGHEPGVGKGVKVSGYKSHALAKKGSKTVFSEGWAVVRDSDPAWINRPGPGGTEPHRTIGEEKVPILLAGSGGTPGNNQAQNKQIDSLVRIYSLSKDERQQLHRIIGGQGLGYQEIKQIIIEEFGK
;
A
#
# COMPACT_ATOMS: atom_id res chain seq x y z
N MET A 1 21.46 -9.58 -0.38
CA MET A 1 20.03 -9.17 -0.33
C MET A 1 19.42 -9.47 -1.69
N ALA A 2 18.39 -10.30 -1.76
CA ALA A 2 17.62 -10.45 -2.99
C ALA A 2 16.86 -9.16 -3.25
N ILE A 3 16.88 -8.66 -4.49
CA ILE A 3 16.06 -7.51 -4.89
C ILE A 3 14.62 -8.04 -4.94
N PRO A 4 13.69 -7.56 -4.11
CA PRO A 4 12.32 -8.07 -4.10
C PRO A 4 11.67 -7.77 -5.45
N ILE A 5 11.38 -8.83 -6.21
CA ILE A 5 10.80 -8.74 -7.53
C ILE A 5 9.30 -8.51 -7.39
N SER A 6 8.77 -7.51 -8.09
CA SER A 6 7.33 -7.25 -8.09
C SER A 6 6.55 -8.36 -8.78
N ALA A 7 5.47 -8.79 -8.14
CA ALA A 7 4.55 -9.79 -8.67
C ALA A 7 3.77 -9.24 -9.87
N ARG A 8 3.41 -10.14 -10.77
CA ARG A 8 2.71 -9.81 -12.02
C ARG A 8 1.89 -10.98 -12.50
N ARG A 9 0.93 -10.68 -13.37
CA ARG A 9 0.09 -11.68 -14.06
C ARG A 9 0.94 -12.49 -15.04
N ASP A 10 1.65 -13.47 -14.50
CA ASP A 10 2.66 -14.27 -15.17
C ASP A 10 2.67 -15.69 -14.57
N GLY A 11 2.75 -16.70 -15.43
CA GLY A 11 2.80 -18.11 -15.00
C GLY A 11 4.08 -18.48 -14.26
N ALA A 12 5.16 -17.72 -14.47
CA ALA A 12 6.42 -17.92 -13.74
C ALA A 12 6.37 -17.39 -12.30
N ASN A 13 5.40 -16.52 -11.98
CA ASN A 13 5.18 -16.04 -10.63
C ASN A 13 4.21 -16.99 -9.93
N ILE A 14 4.55 -17.43 -8.72
CA ILE A 14 3.77 -18.41 -7.98
C ILE A 14 3.52 -17.96 -6.54
N MET A 15 2.39 -18.35 -5.98
CA MET A 15 2.20 -18.43 -4.53
C MET A 15 2.26 -19.90 -4.15
N HIS A 16 3.06 -20.25 -3.15
CA HIS A 16 3.19 -21.60 -2.65
C HIS A 16 3.06 -21.63 -1.12
N CYS A 17 2.65 -22.77 -0.58
CA CYS A 17 2.52 -22.92 0.86
C CYS A 17 3.90 -22.99 1.52
N THR A 18 4.08 -22.27 2.63
CA THR A 18 5.30 -22.31 3.45
C THR A 18 5.29 -23.44 4.49
N GLY A 19 4.14 -24.09 4.66
CA GLY A 19 3.92 -25.28 5.47
C GLY A 19 2.79 -26.10 4.87
N PRO A 20 2.56 -27.33 5.35
CA PRO A 20 1.62 -28.24 4.70
C PRO A 20 0.18 -27.74 4.80
N ASP A 21 -0.53 -27.78 3.67
CA ASP A 21 -1.98 -27.61 3.61
C ASP A 21 -2.66 -28.93 3.97
N VAL A 22 -3.14 -29.04 5.22
CA VAL A 22 -3.72 -30.28 5.74
C VAL A 22 -5.19 -30.37 5.36
N CYS A 23 -5.50 -31.30 4.45
CA CYS A 23 -6.85 -31.55 3.96
C CYS A 23 -7.38 -32.92 4.39
N LYS A 24 -8.68 -33.01 4.61
CA LYS A 24 -9.36 -34.30 4.82
C LYS A 24 -9.39 -35.07 3.49
N THR A 25 -8.80 -36.26 3.49
CA THR A 25 -8.58 -37.09 2.29
C THR A 25 -9.23 -38.47 2.47
N PRO A 26 -9.97 -38.98 1.48
CA PRO A 26 -10.55 -40.32 1.55
C PRO A 26 -9.43 -41.37 1.46
N ILE A 27 -9.35 -42.22 2.49
CA ILE A 27 -8.48 -43.39 2.54
C ILE A 27 -9.35 -44.56 2.99
N GLY A 28 -9.69 -45.45 2.05
CA GLY A 28 -10.68 -46.49 2.28
C GLY A 28 -12.05 -45.89 2.63
N SER A 29 -12.65 -46.36 3.73
CA SER A 29 -13.94 -45.86 4.25
C SER A 29 -13.83 -44.61 5.14
N SER A 30 -12.62 -44.09 5.38
CA SER A 30 -12.36 -43.01 6.35
C SER A 30 -11.86 -41.72 5.68
N MET A 31 -12.09 -40.59 6.35
CA MET A 31 -11.52 -39.29 5.99
C MET A 31 -10.34 -38.96 6.91
N VAL A 32 -9.13 -39.01 6.36
CA VAL A 32 -7.88 -38.85 7.11
C VAL A 32 -7.26 -37.47 6.83
N PRO A 33 -6.77 -36.73 7.84
CA PRO A 33 -5.97 -35.53 7.62
C PRO A 33 -4.64 -35.86 6.94
N VAL A 34 -4.42 -35.32 5.73
CA VAL A 34 -3.19 -35.54 4.95
C VAL A 34 -2.56 -34.18 4.62
N PRO A 35 -1.24 -34.00 4.85
CA PRO A 35 -0.53 -32.79 4.47
C PRO A 35 -0.22 -32.75 2.97
N TYR A 36 -0.51 -31.62 2.33
CA TYR A 36 -0.19 -31.36 0.92
C TYR A 36 0.70 -30.13 0.74
N MET A 37 1.42 -30.09 -0.38
CA MET A 37 2.08 -28.88 -0.84
C MET A 37 1.24 -28.25 -1.94
N SER A 38 0.56 -27.15 -1.61
CA SER A 38 -0.30 -26.44 -2.55
C SER A 38 0.36 -25.19 -3.12
N MET A 39 0.06 -24.91 -4.38
CA MET A 39 0.58 -23.75 -5.10
C MET A 39 -0.42 -23.20 -6.11
N VAL A 40 -0.16 -21.99 -6.60
CA VAL A 40 -0.90 -21.39 -7.70
C VAL A 40 0.00 -20.45 -8.50
N ALA A 41 -0.11 -20.51 -9.81
CA ALA A 41 0.57 -19.60 -10.72
C ALA A 41 -0.27 -18.33 -10.94
N LEU A 42 0.39 -17.18 -11.14
CA LEU A 42 -0.28 -15.89 -11.30
C LEU A 42 -0.72 -15.57 -12.75
N GLY A 43 -0.48 -16.46 -13.71
CA GLY A 43 -0.82 -16.23 -15.13
C GLY A 43 -2.32 -15.99 -15.37
N SER A 44 -3.16 -16.68 -14.60
CA SER A 44 -4.62 -16.58 -14.68
C SER A 44 -5.22 -15.64 -13.62
N SER A 45 -4.40 -14.77 -13.03
CA SER A 45 -4.88 -13.84 -12.01
C SER A 45 -5.91 -12.85 -12.54
N VAL A 46 -6.87 -12.54 -11.68
CA VAL A 46 -7.95 -11.56 -11.89
C VAL A 46 -7.76 -10.38 -10.94
N ARG A 47 -8.46 -9.27 -11.20
CA ARG A 47 -8.33 -8.01 -10.43
C ARG A 47 -6.88 -7.49 -10.42
N THR A 48 -6.13 -7.81 -11.46
CA THR A 48 -4.80 -7.27 -11.75
C THR A 48 -4.89 -5.85 -12.27
N SER A 49 -3.78 -5.12 -12.21
CA SER A 49 -3.73 -3.74 -12.67
C SER A 49 -4.08 -3.63 -14.15
N ARG A 50 -4.90 -2.63 -14.50
CA ARG A 50 -5.28 -2.36 -15.89
C ARG A 50 -4.24 -1.48 -16.59
N THR A 51 -3.65 -0.54 -15.84
CA THR A 51 -2.79 0.55 -16.32
C THR A 51 -1.31 0.36 -16.00
N VAL A 52 -0.96 -0.35 -14.92
CA VAL A 52 0.43 -0.54 -14.49
C VAL A 52 0.97 -1.89 -14.98
N ARG A 53 2.20 -1.87 -15.51
CA ARG A 53 2.88 -3.06 -16.04
C ARG A 53 4.24 -3.26 -15.40
N ASN A 54 4.49 -4.49 -14.96
CA ASN A 54 5.82 -4.96 -14.56
C ASN A 54 6.34 -5.91 -15.63
N ASN A 55 7.47 -5.58 -16.24
CA ASN A 55 8.06 -6.37 -17.32
C ASN A 55 7.04 -6.71 -18.43
N GLY A 56 6.23 -5.72 -18.85
CA GLY A 56 5.20 -5.86 -19.87
C GLY A 56 3.91 -6.59 -19.44
N LYS A 57 3.84 -7.15 -18.22
CA LYS A 57 2.65 -7.86 -17.71
C LYS A 57 1.91 -7.03 -16.67
N GLN A 58 0.60 -7.26 -16.53
CA GLN A 58 -0.24 -6.55 -15.54
C GLN A 58 0.31 -6.75 -14.13
N ASP A 59 0.45 -5.67 -13.38
CA ASP A 59 0.88 -5.73 -11.98
C ASP A 59 -0.10 -6.57 -11.14
N PHE A 60 0.45 -7.42 -10.28
CA PHE A 60 -0.31 -8.14 -9.26
C PHE A 60 -0.24 -7.34 -7.96
N GLN A 61 -1.33 -6.67 -7.64
CA GLN A 61 -1.48 -5.77 -6.49
C GLN A 61 -2.29 -6.44 -5.39
N LEU A 62 -2.38 -5.80 -4.22
CA LEU A 62 -3.07 -6.36 -3.05
C LEU A 62 -4.50 -6.80 -3.36
N ASN A 63 -5.19 -6.07 -4.25
CA ASN A 63 -6.55 -6.35 -4.70
C ASN A 63 -6.68 -7.54 -5.67
N SER A 64 -5.56 -8.04 -6.21
CA SER A 64 -5.52 -9.13 -7.20
C SER A 64 -5.76 -10.50 -6.57
N ARG A 65 -6.28 -11.44 -7.37
CA ARG A 65 -6.58 -12.81 -6.95
C ARG A 65 -6.03 -13.80 -7.97
N ALA A 66 -5.31 -14.80 -7.49
CA ALA A 66 -4.98 -15.97 -8.30
C ALA A 66 -6.08 -17.03 -8.14
N LEU A 67 -6.30 -17.77 -9.22
CA LEU A 67 -7.32 -18.81 -9.31
C LEU A 67 -6.64 -20.15 -9.52
N VAL A 68 -7.35 -21.24 -9.23
CA VAL A 68 -6.90 -22.61 -9.55
C VAL A 68 -5.65 -23.01 -8.74
N VAL A 69 -5.81 -23.10 -7.41
CA VAL A 69 -4.78 -23.70 -6.56
C VAL A 69 -4.71 -25.21 -6.81
N THR A 70 -3.50 -25.73 -6.96
CA THR A 70 -3.18 -27.14 -7.23
C THR A 70 -2.29 -27.74 -6.14
N GLY A 71 -2.11 -29.07 -6.15
CA GLY A 71 -1.19 -29.81 -5.27
C GLY A 71 -1.86 -30.53 -4.09
N HIS A 72 -3.18 -30.36 -3.94
CA HIS A 72 -4.01 -30.94 -2.88
C HIS A 72 -5.32 -31.53 -3.41
N GLU A 73 -5.33 -31.93 -4.68
CA GLU A 73 -6.49 -32.50 -5.39
C GLU A 73 -7.13 -33.71 -4.68
N PRO A 74 -6.37 -34.62 -4.04
CA PRO A 74 -6.98 -35.76 -3.33
C PRO A 74 -7.72 -35.35 -2.06
N GLY A 75 -7.45 -34.15 -1.52
CA GLY A 75 -8.06 -33.60 -0.30
C GLY A 75 -9.51 -33.13 -0.46
N VAL A 76 -10.40 -33.97 -1.00
CA VAL A 76 -11.79 -33.62 -1.34
C VAL A 76 -12.64 -33.22 -0.12
N GLY A 77 -12.23 -33.61 1.08
CA GLY A 77 -12.87 -33.19 2.34
C GLY A 77 -12.49 -31.79 2.80
N LYS A 78 -11.72 -31.04 1.99
CA LYS A 78 -11.27 -29.66 2.22
C LYS A 78 -10.32 -29.53 3.42
N GLY A 79 -9.80 -28.32 3.64
CA GLY A 79 -8.86 -28.07 4.73
C GLY A 79 -9.47 -28.32 6.13
N VAL A 80 -8.64 -28.85 7.04
CA VAL A 80 -9.06 -29.22 8.41
C VAL A 80 -9.39 -27.99 9.25
N LYS A 81 -8.56 -26.95 9.20
CA LYS A 81 -8.76 -25.71 9.98
C LYS A 81 -9.73 -24.74 9.30
N VAL A 82 -9.61 -24.64 7.97
CA VAL A 82 -10.44 -23.79 7.13
C VAL A 82 -10.86 -24.65 5.95
N SER A 83 -12.13 -24.66 5.61
CA SER A 83 -12.72 -25.48 4.54
C SER A 83 -12.39 -24.99 3.13
N GLY A 84 -11.21 -24.40 2.94
CA GLY A 84 -10.65 -24.03 1.65
C GLY A 84 -10.36 -25.24 0.78
N TYR A 85 -10.67 -25.15 -0.52
CA TYR A 85 -10.36 -26.18 -1.51
C TYR A 85 -10.43 -25.58 -2.92
N LYS A 86 -9.36 -25.77 -3.72
CA LYS A 86 -9.21 -25.25 -5.09
C LYS A 86 -9.78 -23.85 -5.30
N SER A 87 -9.56 -22.97 -4.33
CA SER A 87 -10.22 -21.65 -4.29
C SER A 87 -9.24 -20.53 -4.63
N HIS A 88 -9.54 -19.32 -4.16
CA HIS A 88 -8.75 -18.14 -4.47
C HIS A 88 -7.47 -18.12 -3.63
N ALA A 89 -6.40 -17.58 -4.21
CA ALA A 89 -5.24 -17.14 -3.46
C ALA A 89 -5.06 -15.63 -3.60
N LEU A 90 -4.64 -14.99 -2.51
CA LEU A 90 -4.45 -13.55 -2.46
C LEU A 90 -3.28 -13.17 -1.55
N ALA A 91 -2.64 -12.05 -1.86
CA ALA A 91 -1.67 -11.45 -0.96
C ALA A 91 -2.37 -10.86 0.27
N LYS A 92 -1.79 -11.06 1.46
CA LYS A 92 -2.29 -10.51 2.72
C LYS A 92 -1.70 -9.13 3.03
N LYS A 93 -0.52 -8.86 2.49
CA LYS A 93 0.20 -7.60 2.63
C LYS A 93 0.90 -7.28 1.31
N GLY A 94 1.24 -6.02 1.13
CA GLY A 94 2.07 -5.54 0.04
C GLY A 94 2.98 -4.42 0.53
N SER A 95 3.54 -3.67 -0.41
CA SER A 95 4.38 -2.51 -0.12
C SER A 95 3.64 -1.44 0.70
N LYS A 96 4.37 -0.77 1.59
CA LYS A 96 3.85 0.38 2.36
C LYS A 96 3.95 1.69 1.59
N THR A 97 4.80 1.74 0.57
CA THR A 97 5.20 2.99 -0.10
C THR A 97 4.91 2.99 -1.60
N VAL A 98 4.77 1.81 -2.21
CA VAL A 98 4.59 1.66 -3.66
C VAL A 98 3.21 1.08 -3.96
N PHE A 99 2.48 1.76 -4.84
CA PHE A 99 1.10 1.46 -5.17
C PHE A 99 0.92 1.38 -6.69
N SER A 100 0.09 0.44 -7.13
CA SER A 100 -0.44 0.35 -8.49
C SER A 100 -1.94 0.64 -8.39
N GLU A 101 -2.45 1.59 -9.19
CA GLU A 101 -3.89 1.95 -9.20
C GLU A 101 -4.47 2.14 -7.78
N GLY A 102 -3.71 2.76 -6.88
CA GLY A 102 -4.11 2.96 -5.48
C GLY A 102 -3.99 1.72 -4.58
N TRP A 103 -3.80 0.50 -5.09
CA TRP A 103 -3.55 -0.67 -4.25
C TRP A 103 -2.05 -0.92 -4.05
N ALA A 104 -1.68 -1.43 -2.88
CA ALA A 104 -0.29 -1.75 -2.59
C ALA A 104 0.26 -2.81 -3.57
N VAL A 105 1.46 -2.58 -4.09
CA VAL A 105 2.17 -3.55 -4.94
C VAL A 105 2.57 -4.78 -4.12
N VAL A 106 2.40 -5.98 -4.67
CA VAL A 106 2.83 -7.24 -4.05
C VAL A 106 4.19 -7.64 -4.60
N ARG A 107 5.08 -8.10 -3.74
CA ARG A 107 6.44 -8.50 -4.09
C ARG A 107 6.68 -9.96 -3.72
N ASP A 108 7.77 -10.50 -4.24
CA ASP A 108 8.31 -11.75 -3.71
C ASP A 108 8.42 -11.71 -2.18
N SER A 109 8.13 -12.84 -1.56
CA SER A 109 8.11 -13.03 -0.10
C SER A 109 7.06 -12.23 0.69
N ASP A 110 6.20 -11.41 0.06
CA ASP A 110 5.04 -10.85 0.75
C ASP A 110 4.04 -11.99 1.11
N PRO A 111 3.49 -12.00 2.32
CA PRO A 111 2.67 -13.12 2.80
C PRO A 111 1.37 -13.24 2.01
N ALA A 112 0.98 -14.47 1.69
CA ALA A 112 -0.26 -14.79 0.97
C ALA A 112 -1.18 -15.72 1.77
N TRP A 113 -2.45 -15.78 1.37
CA TRP A 113 -3.42 -16.77 1.80
C TRP A 113 -3.85 -17.60 0.59
N ILE A 114 -3.43 -18.87 0.58
CA ILE A 114 -3.81 -19.87 -0.42
C ILE A 114 -5.08 -20.60 0.03
N ASN A 115 -5.92 -21.01 -0.93
CA ASN A 115 -7.16 -21.73 -0.66
C ASN A 115 -8.15 -20.96 0.22
N ARG A 116 -8.18 -19.62 0.13
CA ARG A 116 -9.15 -18.82 0.87
C ARG A 116 -10.57 -19.11 0.36
N PRO A 117 -11.56 -19.36 1.25
CA PRO A 117 -12.96 -19.45 0.84
C PRO A 117 -13.45 -18.15 0.19
N GLY A 118 -13.71 -18.21 -1.11
CA GLY A 118 -14.22 -17.09 -1.90
C GLY A 118 -13.18 -16.00 -2.22
N PRO A 119 -13.56 -15.01 -3.05
CA PRO A 119 -12.64 -14.06 -3.67
C PRO A 119 -12.07 -13.02 -2.71
N GLY A 120 -12.61 -12.88 -1.50
CA GLY A 120 -12.25 -11.82 -0.57
C GLY A 120 -12.78 -10.45 -1.00
N GLY A 121 -12.84 -9.54 -0.03
CA GLY A 121 -13.32 -8.18 -0.25
C GLY A 121 -12.39 -7.36 -1.15
N THR A 122 -12.76 -6.09 -1.32
CA THR A 122 -11.89 -5.07 -1.90
C THR A 122 -10.86 -4.65 -0.86
N GLU A 123 -9.59 -4.62 -1.25
CA GLU A 123 -8.51 -4.22 -0.36
C GLU A 123 -8.43 -2.70 -0.25
N PRO A 124 -7.80 -2.17 0.82
CA PRO A 124 -7.62 -0.74 0.99
C PRO A 124 -7.03 -0.10 -0.28
N HIS A 125 -7.78 0.83 -0.84
CA HIS A 125 -7.41 1.58 -2.02
C HIS A 125 -6.95 2.96 -1.55
N ARG A 126 -5.68 3.26 -1.75
CA ARG A 126 -5.12 4.59 -1.57
C ARG A 126 -5.74 5.50 -2.62
N THR A 127 -6.63 6.37 -2.19
CA THR A 127 -7.03 7.51 -2.99
C THR A 127 -5.88 8.51 -3.02
N ILE A 128 -5.63 9.10 -4.19
CA ILE A 128 -4.94 10.39 -4.21
C ILE A 128 -5.92 11.32 -3.50
N GLY A 129 -5.60 11.76 -2.30
CA GLY A 129 -6.34 12.87 -1.72
C GLY A 129 -6.21 14.03 -2.70
N GLU A 130 -7.32 14.67 -3.08
CA GLU A 130 -7.28 16.04 -3.59
C GLU A 130 -6.85 16.98 -2.45
N GLU A 131 -5.72 16.73 -1.80
CA GLU A 131 -4.97 17.85 -1.29
C GLU A 131 -4.46 18.55 -2.52
N LYS A 132 -5.14 19.63 -2.90
CA LYS A 132 -4.58 20.67 -3.74
C LYS A 132 -3.28 21.09 -3.06
N VAL A 133 -2.18 20.43 -3.40
CA VAL A 133 -0.85 20.96 -3.11
C VAL A 133 -0.82 22.25 -3.93
N PRO A 134 -0.85 23.44 -3.31
CA PRO A 134 -0.78 24.65 -4.08
C PRO A 134 0.51 24.58 -4.89
N ILE A 135 0.39 24.65 -6.22
CA ILE A 135 1.53 24.85 -7.11
C ILE A 135 2.11 26.21 -6.70
N LEU A 136 3.06 26.20 -5.78
CA LEU A 136 3.80 27.38 -5.40
C LEU A 136 4.93 27.48 -6.41
N LEU A 137 4.68 28.28 -7.45
CA LEU A 137 5.73 28.85 -8.30
C LEU A 137 6.89 29.26 -7.37
N ALA A 138 8.04 28.63 -7.55
CA ALA A 138 9.27 29.01 -6.86
C ALA A 138 9.59 30.46 -7.25
N GLY A 139 9.12 31.40 -6.43
CA GLY A 139 9.40 32.82 -6.57
C GLY A 139 10.87 33.04 -6.29
N SER A 140 11.62 33.27 -7.36
CA SER A 140 12.99 33.74 -7.35
C SER A 140 13.16 34.95 -6.43
N GLY A 141 14.22 34.92 -5.61
CA GLY A 141 15.05 36.07 -5.28
C GLY A 141 14.37 37.23 -4.53
N GLY A 142 14.75 37.41 -3.26
CA GLY A 142 14.35 38.55 -2.45
C GLY A 142 14.61 39.91 -3.11
N THR A 143 13.68 40.83 -2.91
CA THR A 143 13.87 42.28 -3.11
C THR A 143 13.09 43.02 -2.01
N PRO A 144 13.63 44.11 -1.42
CA PRO A 144 12.99 44.85 -0.34
C PRO A 144 11.70 45.51 -0.84
N GLY A 145 10.57 44.92 -0.49
CA GLY A 145 9.24 45.30 -0.98
C GLY A 145 8.20 44.21 -0.70
N ASN A 146 8.65 42.99 -0.45
CA ASN A 146 7.79 41.81 -0.27
C ASN A 146 7.25 41.59 1.15
N ASN A 147 7.39 42.57 2.05
CA ASN A 147 6.93 42.46 3.45
C ASN A 147 5.42 42.25 3.55
N GLN A 148 4.62 42.82 2.62
CA GLN A 148 3.18 42.62 2.60
C GLN A 148 2.78 41.19 2.19
N ALA A 149 3.46 40.58 1.22
CA ALA A 149 3.16 39.21 0.82
C ALA A 149 3.61 38.22 1.90
N GLN A 150 4.77 38.48 2.53
CA GLN A 150 5.25 37.70 3.66
C GLN A 150 4.30 37.80 4.87
N ASN A 151 3.79 39.00 5.18
CA ASN A 151 2.79 39.19 6.23
C ASN A 151 1.49 38.43 5.93
N LYS A 152 1.02 38.45 4.66
CA LYS A 152 -0.15 37.66 4.25
C LYS A 152 0.09 36.15 4.40
N GLN A 153 1.30 35.68 4.09
CA GLN A 153 1.69 34.28 4.29
C GLN A 153 1.67 33.90 5.77
N ILE A 154 2.24 34.72 6.65
CA ILE A 154 2.23 34.51 8.10
C ILE A 154 0.80 34.53 8.64
N ASP A 155 -0.02 35.50 8.26
CA ASP A 155 -1.43 35.58 8.69
C ASP A 155 -2.24 34.36 8.24
N SER A 156 -1.95 33.81 7.05
CA SER A 156 -2.59 32.58 6.58
C SER A 156 -2.21 31.37 7.43
N LEU A 157 -0.93 31.23 7.80
CA LEU A 157 -0.45 30.12 8.61
C LEU A 157 -0.95 30.21 10.06
N VAL A 158 -1.02 31.42 10.63
CA VAL A 158 -1.62 31.68 11.94
C VAL A 158 -3.08 31.21 11.98
N ARG A 159 -3.84 31.41 10.89
CA ARG A 159 -5.22 30.91 10.77
C ARG A 159 -5.29 29.39 10.63
N ILE A 160 -4.46 28.81 9.76
CA ILE A 160 -4.45 27.36 9.49
C ILE A 160 -4.11 26.58 10.77
N TYR A 161 -3.05 27.00 11.47
CA TYR A 161 -2.55 26.34 12.67
C TYR A 161 -3.20 26.89 13.95
N SER A 162 -4.19 27.76 13.84
CA SER A 162 -4.90 28.37 14.98
C SER A 162 -3.92 28.87 16.06
N LEU A 163 -2.89 29.64 15.66
CA LEU A 163 -1.88 30.14 16.58
C LEU A 163 -2.47 31.21 17.50
N SER A 164 -2.14 31.13 18.78
CA SER A 164 -2.47 32.13 19.79
C SER A 164 -1.70 33.44 19.53
N LYS A 165 -2.08 34.52 20.22
CA LYS A 165 -1.35 35.80 20.11
C LYS A 165 0.12 35.64 20.53
N ASP A 166 0.38 34.83 21.55
CA ASP A 166 1.73 34.59 22.08
C ASP A 166 2.55 33.73 21.11
N GLU A 167 1.96 32.66 20.57
CA GLU A 167 2.60 31.79 19.57
C GLU A 167 2.91 32.57 18.28
N ARG A 168 1.99 33.43 17.84
CA ARG A 168 2.24 34.35 16.71
C ARG A 168 3.41 35.27 17.00
N GLN A 169 3.49 35.84 18.21
CA GLN A 169 4.58 36.74 18.57
C GLN A 169 5.93 36.01 18.65
N GLN A 170 5.94 34.78 19.17
CA GLN A 170 7.12 33.91 19.15
C GLN A 170 7.54 33.57 17.73
N LEU A 171 6.62 33.17 16.85
CA LEU A 171 6.89 32.93 15.44
C LEU A 171 7.50 34.17 14.76
N HIS A 172 6.95 35.37 15.00
CA HIS A 172 7.50 36.62 14.46
C HIS A 172 8.94 36.91 14.92
N ARG A 173 9.32 36.53 16.15
CA ARG A 173 10.71 36.64 16.63
C ARG A 173 11.62 35.65 15.94
N ILE A 174 11.16 34.41 15.73
CA ILE A 174 11.94 33.34 15.11
C ILE A 174 12.25 33.66 13.65
N ILE A 175 11.26 34.11 12.88
CA ILE A 175 11.41 34.35 11.43
C ILE A 175 12.03 35.71 11.09
N GLY A 176 12.19 36.60 12.07
CA GLY A 176 12.59 38.00 11.85
C GLY A 176 13.95 38.12 11.16
N GLY A 177 13.96 38.76 9.99
CA GLY A 177 15.20 39.03 9.23
C GLY A 177 15.81 37.83 8.50
N GLN A 178 15.19 36.65 8.56
CA GLN A 178 15.76 35.42 8.01
C GLN A 178 15.38 35.15 6.54
N GLY A 179 14.48 35.94 5.95
CA GLY A 179 14.11 35.81 4.53
C GLY A 179 13.45 34.47 4.17
N LEU A 180 12.87 33.78 5.15
CA LEU A 180 12.30 32.44 5.00
C LEU A 180 11.09 32.41 4.06
N GLY A 181 11.03 31.34 3.27
CA GLY A 181 9.89 31.00 2.41
C GLY A 181 8.74 30.35 3.17
N TYR A 182 7.60 30.19 2.49
CA TYR A 182 6.35 29.69 3.08
C TYR A 182 6.48 28.31 3.76
N GLN A 183 7.21 27.38 3.15
CA GLN A 183 7.37 26.02 3.67
C GLN A 183 8.30 25.97 4.90
N GLU A 184 9.31 26.84 4.94
CA GLU A 184 10.23 26.92 6.08
C GLU A 184 9.50 27.47 7.31
N ILE A 185 8.67 28.50 7.12
CA ILE A 185 7.81 29.04 8.19
C ILE A 185 6.81 27.97 8.67
N LYS A 186 6.23 27.20 7.75
CA LYS A 186 5.31 26.09 8.09
C LYS A 186 6.03 25.03 8.94
N GLN A 187 7.24 24.65 8.57
CA GLN A 187 8.03 23.64 9.27
C GLN A 187 8.36 24.10 10.70
N ILE A 188 8.77 25.36 10.87
CA ILE A 188 9.01 25.96 12.18
C ILE A 188 7.75 25.90 13.06
N ILE A 189 6.56 26.13 12.48
CA ILE A 189 5.31 26.07 13.26
C ILE A 189 5.05 24.65 13.79
N ILE A 190 5.28 23.63 12.96
CA ILE A 190 5.12 22.24 13.34
C ILE A 190 6.13 21.86 14.44
N GLU A 191 7.38 22.30 14.29
CA GLU A 191 8.48 21.95 15.19
C GLU A 191 8.38 22.67 16.55
N GLU A 192 8.06 23.97 16.56
CA GLU A 192 8.08 24.79 17.78
C GLU A 192 6.75 24.77 18.55
N PHE A 193 5.62 24.65 17.84
CA PHE A 193 4.29 24.70 18.48
C PHE A 193 3.55 23.35 18.45
N GLY A 194 4.09 22.34 17.78
CA GLY A 194 3.51 20.98 17.74
C GLY A 194 2.15 20.90 17.04
N LYS A 195 1.89 21.79 16.08
CA LYS A 195 0.61 21.93 15.37
C LYS A 195 0.65 21.45 13.93
#